data_AF-A0A970INR3-F1
#
_entry.id   AF-A0A970INR3-F1
#
_cell.length_a   1.000
_cell.length_b   1.000
_cell.length_c   1.000
_cell.angle_alpha   90.00
_cell.angle_beta   90.00
_cell.angle_gamma   90.00
#
_symmetry.space_group_name_H-M   'P 1'
#
loop_
_entity.id
_entity.type
_entity.pdbx_description
1 polymer ?
#
loop_
_entity_poly.entity_id
_entity_poly.type
_entity_poly.pdbx_seq_one_letter_code
_entity_poly.pdbx_strand_id
1 'polypeptide(L)'
;SCMERQDARWQKLEAYFNTVGCQFVDEGHMLGAETIFAIANKVGAYYSYALTATPYREDGKEIYIEAATGPSVELITERELVKQGYILPVQVEMYYVQHYPSRTKQYHKLYEKEIVDHWERTRKTVRAVKAHEGKQILVLVNEIFHGKKLAELINAPFIHGSTPAKERKDTLQEFKKGKLNTLIASSILKQGVDLPEAEVLVLAHGGSGLVELMQKVGRVRRPSPGKMVGIVVDFYDAIKPDTDDDIFRAQSDKRIALYRQKGFQIIRKGSDNH
;
A
#
# COMPACT_ATOMS: atom_id res chain seq x y z
N SER A 1 3.82 13.82 30.81
CA SER A 1 3.76 13.68 29.34
C SER A 1 4.91 14.46 28.68
N CYS A 2 5.19 14.30 27.37
CA CYS A 2 6.17 15.18 26.69
C CYS A 2 5.82 16.67 26.79
N MET A 3 4.56 17.01 27.08
CA MET A 3 4.06 18.38 27.23
C MET A 3 4.27 18.97 28.64
N GLU A 4 4.64 18.16 29.63
CA GLU A 4 4.94 18.63 31.00
C GLU A 4 6.41 19.00 31.19
N ARG A 5 7.26 18.76 30.17
CA ARG A 5 8.67 19.14 30.22
C ARG A 5 8.80 20.64 29.95
N GLN A 6 8.79 21.43 31.02
CA GLN A 6 9.14 22.86 31.00
C GLN A 6 10.66 23.07 30.90
N ASP A 7 11.32 22.38 29.98
CA ASP A 7 12.74 22.61 29.73
C ASP A 7 12.94 23.79 28.77
N ALA A 8 14.17 24.32 28.70
CA ALA A 8 14.50 25.46 27.86
C ALA A 8 14.25 25.23 26.36
N ARG A 9 14.12 23.98 25.89
CA ARG A 9 13.77 23.68 24.50
C ARG A 9 12.29 23.90 24.25
N TRP A 10 11.44 23.55 25.20
CA TRP A 10 9.99 23.78 25.10
C TRP A 10 9.64 25.26 25.01
N GLN A 11 10.27 26.10 25.83
CA GLN A 11 10.06 27.57 25.78
C GLN A 11 10.44 28.16 24.42
N LYS A 12 11.54 27.69 23.80
CA LYS A 12 11.92 28.12 22.45
C LYS A 12 10.92 27.67 21.39
N LEU A 13 10.39 26.45 21.52
CA LEU A 13 9.41 25.89 20.61
C LEU A 13 8.06 26.63 20.70
N GLU A 14 7.62 26.95 21.91
CA GLU A 14 6.40 27.73 22.15
C GLU A 14 6.52 29.16 21.61
N ALA A 15 7.66 29.81 21.81
CA ALA A 15 7.94 31.11 21.20
C ALA A 15 7.91 31.04 19.66
N TYR A 16 8.42 29.95 19.06
CA TYR A 16 8.34 29.72 17.63
C TYR A 16 6.90 29.48 17.15
N PHE A 17 6.11 28.67 17.85
CA PHE A 17 4.72 28.41 17.49
C PHE A 17 3.86 29.68 17.44
N ASN A 18 4.15 30.65 18.30
CA ASN A 18 3.46 31.95 18.28
C ASN A 18 3.82 32.84 17.09
N THR A 19 4.89 32.54 16.32
CA THR A 19 5.23 33.27 15.09
C THR A 19 4.63 32.64 13.84
N VAL A 20 4.06 31.43 13.95
CA VAL A 20 3.48 30.72 12.82
C VAL A 20 2.11 31.30 12.50
N GLY A 21 1.96 31.92 11.32
CA GLY A 21 0.68 32.43 10.84
C GLY A 21 -0.19 31.41 10.09
N CYS A 22 0.42 30.34 9.57
CA CYS A 22 -0.25 29.28 8.81
C CYS A 22 0.38 27.92 9.12
N GLN A 23 -0.43 26.90 9.39
CA GLN A 23 0.02 25.51 9.57
C GLN A 23 -0.63 24.55 8.57
N PHE A 24 0.16 23.58 8.10
CA PHE A 24 -0.28 22.45 7.30
C PHE A 24 0.03 21.15 8.05
N VAL A 25 -0.99 20.33 8.26
CA VAL A 25 -0.87 18.99 8.82
C VAL A 25 -1.07 17.99 7.69
N ASP A 26 0.03 17.46 7.15
CA ASP A 26 -0.02 16.34 6.22
C ASP A 26 -0.40 15.05 6.96
N GLU A 27 -1.06 14.13 6.27
CA GLU A 27 -1.66 12.93 6.86
C GLU A 27 -2.57 13.25 8.06
N GLY A 28 -3.45 14.24 7.90
CA GLY A 28 -4.31 14.79 8.96
C GLY A 28 -5.11 13.76 9.76
N HIS A 29 -5.34 12.55 9.23
CA HIS A 29 -5.92 11.43 9.98
C HIS A 29 -5.11 11.04 11.24
N MET A 30 -3.84 11.45 11.33
CA MET A 30 -2.96 11.29 12.49
C MET A 30 -3.28 12.23 13.66
N LEU A 31 -4.09 13.28 13.46
CA LEU A 31 -4.57 14.16 14.52
C LEU A 31 -5.44 13.44 15.56
N GLY A 32 -5.90 12.21 15.29
CA GLY A 32 -6.53 11.36 16.30
C GLY A 32 -5.57 10.86 17.42
N ALA A 33 -4.27 11.11 17.29
CA ALA A 33 -3.27 10.85 18.33
C ALA A 33 -3.09 12.09 19.22
N GLU A 34 -3.20 11.91 20.55
CA GLU A 34 -3.15 12.99 21.55
C GLU A 34 -1.94 13.91 21.39
N THR A 35 -0.75 13.33 21.18
CA THR A 35 0.50 14.09 21.02
C THR A 35 0.45 15.03 19.82
N ILE A 36 -0.06 14.57 18.68
CA ILE A 36 -0.09 15.34 17.44
C ILE A 36 -1.16 16.43 17.55
N PHE A 37 -2.34 16.07 18.08
CA PHE A 37 -3.44 17.00 18.31
C PHE A 37 -3.04 18.18 19.19
N ALA A 38 -2.39 17.92 20.32
CA ALA A 38 -2.03 18.98 21.25
C ALA A 38 -0.83 19.82 20.78
N ILE A 39 0.04 19.30 19.91
CA ILE A 39 1.00 20.15 19.18
C ILE A 39 0.26 21.07 18.21
N ALA A 40 -0.63 20.53 17.36
CA ALA A 40 -1.36 21.32 16.36
C ALA A 40 -2.20 22.44 17.00
N ASN A 41 -2.82 22.19 18.16
CA ASN A 41 -3.56 23.21 18.90
C ASN A 41 -2.68 24.22 19.64
N LYS A 42 -1.41 23.89 19.91
CA LYS A 42 -0.44 24.83 20.50
C LYS A 42 0.12 25.80 19.48
N VAL A 43 0.07 25.45 18.19
CA VAL A 43 0.43 26.36 17.11
C VAL A 43 -0.70 27.39 16.98
N GLY A 44 -0.44 28.63 17.41
CA GLY A 44 -1.39 29.74 17.36
C GLY A 44 -1.64 30.30 15.96
N ALA A 45 -1.56 29.47 14.92
CA ALA A 45 -1.72 29.88 13.54
C ALA A 45 -3.16 30.29 13.24
N TYR A 46 -3.32 31.43 12.58
CA TYR A 46 -4.63 31.90 12.13
C TYR A 46 -5.21 31.00 11.02
N TYR A 47 -4.36 30.54 10.11
CA TYR A 47 -4.72 29.57 9.08
C TYR A 47 -4.22 28.17 9.47
N SER A 48 -5.11 27.18 9.47
CA SER A 48 -4.79 25.80 9.85
C SER A 48 -5.44 24.86 8.85
N TYR A 49 -4.65 24.01 8.20
CA TYR A 49 -5.13 23.08 7.18
C TYR A 49 -4.65 21.67 7.46
N ALA A 50 -5.56 20.70 7.41
CA ALA A 50 -5.23 19.28 7.38
C ALA A 50 -5.43 18.72 5.97
N LEU A 51 -4.43 18.00 5.46
CA LEU A 51 -4.52 17.24 4.20
C LEU A 51 -4.66 15.76 4.54
N THR A 52 -5.75 15.13 4.09
CA THR A 52 -5.98 13.70 4.36
C THR A 52 -6.71 13.03 3.20
N ALA A 53 -6.23 11.85 2.80
CA ALA A 53 -6.92 11.00 1.84
C ALA A 53 -8.08 10.20 2.48
N THR A 54 -8.18 10.20 3.81
CA THR A 54 -9.18 9.47 4.60
C THR A 54 -9.76 10.39 5.68
N PRO A 55 -10.71 11.27 5.32
CA PRO A 55 -11.30 12.22 6.28
C PRO A 55 -12.30 11.55 7.24
N TYR A 56 -12.89 10.42 6.84
CA TYR A 56 -13.83 9.66 7.68
C TYR A 56 -13.12 8.52 8.38
N ARG A 57 -13.33 8.38 9.68
CA ARG A 57 -12.79 7.28 10.49
C ARG A 57 -13.93 6.52 11.16
N GLU A 58 -13.79 5.19 11.25
CA GLU A 58 -14.78 4.34 11.92
C GLU A 58 -14.76 4.51 13.45
N ASP A 59 -13.70 5.09 14.01
CA ASP A 59 -13.53 5.30 15.46
C ASP A 59 -14.03 6.67 15.95
N GLY A 60 -14.70 7.46 15.10
CA GLY A 60 -15.27 8.76 15.46
C GLY A 60 -14.23 9.87 15.69
N LYS A 61 -12.95 9.62 15.41
CA LYS A 61 -11.86 10.56 15.67
C LYS A 61 -11.69 11.64 14.59
N GLU A 62 -12.54 11.68 13.58
CA GLU A 62 -12.63 12.78 12.61
C GLU A 62 -12.84 14.14 13.30
N ILE A 63 -13.52 14.16 14.46
CA ILE A 63 -13.72 15.36 15.26
C ILE A 63 -12.41 16.01 15.71
N TYR A 64 -11.32 15.25 15.86
CA TYR A 64 -10.01 15.82 16.20
C TYR A 64 -9.38 16.57 15.03
N ILE A 65 -9.68 16.17 13.79
CA ILE A 65 -9.21 16.89 12.60
C ILE A 65 -9.92 18.24 12.54
N GLU A 66 -11.24 18.22 12.69
CA GLU A 66 -12.07 19.42 12.67
C GLU A 66 -11.76 20.36 13.85
N ALA A 67 -11.54 19.82 15.05
CA ALA A 67 -11.19 20.62 16.22
C ALA A 67 -9.83 21.33 16.08
N ALA A 68 -8.85 20.71 15.39
CA ALA A 68 -7.52 21.30 15.22
C ALA A 68 -7.40 22.23 13.99
N THR A 69 -8.22 22.00 12.96
CA THR A 69 -8.02 22.66 11.64
C THR A 69 -9.29 23.31 11.07
N GLY A 70 -10.42 23.21 11.77
CA GLY A 70 -11.71 23.71 11.29
C GLY A 70 -12.47 22.71 10.40
N PRO A 71 -13.67 23.08 9.94
CA PRO A 71 -14.54 22.18 9.17
C PRO A 71 -13.94 21.81 7.81
N SER A 72 -14.41 20.68 7.26
CA SER A 72 -14.02 20.27 5.91
C SER A 72 -14.50 21.30 4.88
N VAL A 73 -13.55 21.95 4.21
CA VAL A 73 -13.82 22.98 3.19
C VAL A 73 -14.13 22.35 1.83
N GLU A 74 -13.37 21.32 1.45
CA GLU A 74 -13.51 20.67 0.16
C GLU A 74 -13.24 19.17 0.29
N LEU A 75 -14.16 18.37 -0.25
CA LEU A 75 -14.04 16.92 -0.29
C LEU A 75 -14.18 16.44 -1.74
N ILE A 76 -13.06 16.15 -2.38
CA ILE A 76 -13.06 15.57 -3.72
C ILE A 76 -13.05 14.04 -3.60
N THR A 77 -14.06 13.39 -4.16
CA THR A 77 -14.13 11.94 -4.17
C THR A 77 -13.16 11.34 -5.19
N GLU A 78 -12.69 10.10 -4.94
CA GLU A 78 -11.84 9.41 -5.91
C GLU A 78 -12.49 9.25 -7.28
N ARG A 79 -13.82 9.10 -7.34
CA ARG A 79 -14.56 9.00 -8.61
C ARG A 79 -14.42 10.29 -9.43
N GLU A 80 -14.47 11.43 -8.77
CA GLU A 80 -14.31 12.73 -9.42
C GLU A 80 -12.86 12.93 -9.90
N LEU A 81 -11.87 12.54 -9.09
CA LEU A 81 -10.45 12.58 -9.50
C LEU A 81 -10.17 11.70 -10.72
N VAL A 82 -10.83 10.53 -10.83
CA VAL A 82 -10.74 9.66 -12.03
C VAL A 82 -11.39 10.34 -13.23
N LYS A 83 -12.59 10.90 -13.05
CA LYS A 83 -13.34 11.58 -14.13
C LYS A 83 -12.59 12.80 -14.67
N GLN A 84 -11.89 13.53 -13.81
CA GLN A 84 -11.07 14.68 -14.15
C GLN A 84 -9.69 14.29 -14.71
N GLY A 85 -9.32 13.00 -14.70
CA GLY A 85 -8.05 12.50 -15.23
C GLY A 85 -6.84 12.71 -14.33
N TYR A 86 -7.04 13.17 -13.08
CA TYR A 86 -5.94 13.34 -12.12
C TYR A 86 -5.38 12.00 -11.63
N ILE A 87 -6.22 10.96 -11.58
CA ILE A 87 -5.81 9.60 -11.27
C ILE A 87 -6.45 8.62 -12.26
N LEU A 88 -5.75 7.55 -12.58
CA LEU A 88 -6.26 6.52 -13.46
C LEU A 88 -7.21 5.57 -12.71
N PRO A 89 -8.20 5.00 -13.42
CA PRO A 89 -8.97 3.87 -12.90
C PRO A 89 -8.04 2.68 -12.64
N VAL A 90 -8.48 1.78 -11.75
CA VAL A 90 -7.73 0.56 -11.41
C VAL A 90 -8.51 -0.67 -11.81
N GLN A 91 -7.82 -1.57 -12.50
CA GLN A 91 -8.26 -2.92 -12.76
C GLN A 91 -7.52 -3.88 -11.82
N VAL A 92 -8.27 -4.66 -11.05
CA VAL A 92 -7.74 -5.73 -10.20
C VAL A 92 -7.88 -7.05 -10.92
N GLU A 93 -6.77 -7.68 -11.29
CA GLU A 93 -6.71 -9.03 -11.82
C GLU A 93 -6.55 -10.03 -10.67
N MET A 94 -7.63 -10.74 -10.36
CA MET A 94 -7.71 -11.65 -9.22
C MET A 94 -7.47 -13.10 -9.65
N TYR A 95 -6.36 -13.68 -9.20
CA TYR A 95 -6.01 -15.09 -9.43
C TYR A 95 -6.44 -15.95 -8.25
N TYR A 96 -7.34 -16.90 -8.47
CA TYR A 96 -7.79 -17.81 -7.41
C TYR A 96 -6.73 -18.87 -7.13
N VAL A 97 -6.40 -19.15 -5.87
CA VAL A 97 -5.46 -20.20 -5.48
C VAL A 97 -6.11 -21.07 -4.43
N GLN A 98 -6.14 -22.37 -4.71
CA GLN A 98 -6.70 -23.36 -3.82
C GLN A 98 -5.60 -23.94 -2.94
N HIS A 99 -5.82 -23.85 -1.62
CA HIS A 99 -4.96 -24.44 -0.60
C HIS A 99 -5.65 -25.64 0.04
N TYR A 100 -4.89 -26.46 0.75
CA TYR A 100 -5.42 -27.62 1.47
C TYR A 100 -5.17 -27.54 2.97
N PRO A 101 -6.06 -28.10 3.81
CA PRO A 101 -5.93 -28.07 5.25
C PRO A 101 -4.56 -28.56 5.70
N SER A 102 -3.91 -27.75 6.53
CA SER A 102 -2.65 -28.10 7.17
C SER A 102 -2.89 -28.49 8.62
N ARG A 103 -2.06 -29.40 9.14
CA ARG A 103 -2.09 -29.79 10.57
C ARG A 103 -1.65 -28.65 11.50
N THR A 104 -0.87 -27.70 10.99
CA THR A 104 -0.40 -26.55 11.77
C THR A 104 -1.42 -25.42 11.75
N LYS A 105 -1.73 -24.87 12.92
CA LYS A 105 -2.56 -23.65 13.06
C LYS A 105 -1.71 -22.39 13.20
N GLN A 106 -0.39 -22.51 13.21
CA GLN A 106 0.51 -21.36 13.35
C GLN A 106 0.55 -20.58 12.05
N TYR A 107 0.11 -19.31 12.10
CA TYR A 107 0.01 -18.46 10.91
C TYR A 107 1.32 -18.35 10.13
N HIS A 108 2.47 -18.20 10.80
CA HIS A 108 3.76 -18.07 10.09
C HIS A 108 4.10 -19.31 9.25
N LYS A 109 3.84 -20.52 9.77
CA LYS A 109 4.06 -21.78 9.03
C LYS A 109 3.08 -21.96 7.89
N LEU A 110 1.81 -21.56 8.11
CA LEU A 110 0.80 -21.53 7.05
C LEU A 110 1.21 -20.55 5.96
N TYR A 111 1.65 -19.35 6.31
CA TYR A 111 2.08 -18.33 5.37
C TYR A 111 3.30 -18.78 4.54
N GLU A 112 4.31 -19.36 5.21
CA GLU A 112 5.47 -19.92 4.53
C GLU A 112 5.08 -21.00 3.52
N LYS A 113 4.21 -21.93 3.92
CA LYS A 113 3.77 -23.03 3.06
C LYS A 113 2.83 -22.59 1.93
N GLU A 114 1.78 -21.87 2.25
CA GLU A 114 0.66 -21.58 1.33
C GLU A 114 0.86 -20.30 0.51
N ILE A 115 1.73 -19.38 0.95
CA ILE A 115 2.01 -18.12 0.22
C ILE A 115 3.40 -18.11 -0.41
N VAL A 116 4.43 -18.47 0.37
CA VAL A 116 5.83 -18.35 -0.07
C VAL A 116 6.27 -19.55 -0.90
N ASP A 117 5.98 -20.77 -0.44
CA ASP A 117 6.44 -22.00 -1.10
C ASP A 117 5.35 -22.75 -1.87
N HIS A 118 4.19 -22.13 -2.08
CA HIS A 118 3.10 -22.75 -2.83
C HIS A 118 3.35 -22.70 -4.34
N TRP A 119 3.58 -23.87 -4.94
CA TRP A 119 3.95 -24.02 -6.35
C TRP A 119 2.95 -23.35 -7.31
N GLU A 120 1.65 -23.54 -7.09
CA GLU A 120 0.61 -23.03 -7.99
C GLU A 120 0.55 -21.50 -7.93
N ARG A 121 0.74 -20.97 -6.72
CA ARG A 121 0.73 -19.54 -6.46
C ARG A 121 1.95 -18.89 -7.12
N THR A 122 3.15 -19.47 -6.92
CA THR A 122 4.37 -19.04 -7.62
C THR A 122 4.18 -19.06 -9.14
N ARG A 123 3.62 -20.15 -9.69
CA ARG A 123 3.35 -20.27 -11.13
C ARG A 123 2.40 -19.18 -11.63
N LYS A 124 1.34 -18.88 -10.88
CA LYS A 124 0.39 -17.81 -11.20
C LYS A 124 1.03 -16.42 -11.14
N THR A 125 1.92 -16.16 -10.18
CA THR A 125 2.73 -14.93 -10.12
C THR A 125 3.59 -14.77 -11.38
N VAL A 126 4.35 -15.79 -11.76
CA VAL A 126 5.20 -15.74 -12.97
C VAL A 126 4.35 -15.55 -14.22
N ARG A 127 3.22 -16.26 -14.34
CA ARG A 127 2.27 -16.08 -15.46
C ARG A 127 1.73 -14.65 -15.53
N ALA A 128 1.35 -14.07 -14.40
CA ALA A 128 0.83 -12.70 -14.35
C ALA A 128 1.88 -11.69 -14.79
N VAL A 129 3.13 -11.85 -14.37
CA VAL A 129 4.23 -10.98 -14.80
C VAL A 129 4.46 -11.11 -16.32
N LYS A 130 4.50 -12.34 -16.85
CA LYS A 130 4.63 -12.57 -18.30
C LYS A 130 3.46 -12.01 -19.12
N ALA A 131 2.23 -12.06 -18.59
CA ALA A 131 1.05 -11.54 -19.27
C ALA A 131 1.07 -10.01 -19.46
N HIS A 132 1.92 -9.30 -18.70
CA HIS A 132 2.11 -7.85 -18.78
C HIS A 132 3.51 -7.47 -19.24
N GLU A 133 4.22 -8.37 -19.92
CA GLU A 133 5.54 -8.08 -20.49
C GLU A 133 5.51 -6.82 -21.38
N GLY A 134 6.57 -6.01 -21.28
CA GLY A 134 6.65 -4.70 -21.94
C GLY A 134 6.12 -3.52 -21.12
N LYS A 135 5.46 -3.77 -19.98
CA LYS A 135 5.07 -2.74 -19.00
C LYS A 135 6.08 -2.63 -17.85
N GLN A 136 6.02 -1.54 -17.11
CA GLN A 136 6.70 -1.42 -15.82
C GLN A 136 5.92 -2.17 -14.71
N ILE A 137 6.48 -3.28 -14.25
CA ILE A 137 5.90 -4.22 -13.29
C ILE A 137 6.67 -4.16 -11.96
N LEU A 138 5.97 -3.84 -10.88
CA LEU A 138 6.49 -3.92 -9.52
C LEU A 138 5.88 -5.12 -8.80
N VAL A 139 6.71 -6.09 -8.40
CA VAL A 139 6.29 -7.29 -7.66
C VAL A 139 6.66 -7.12 -6.18
N LEU A 140 5.69 -7.25 -5.29
CA LEU A 140 5.89 -7.07 -3.86
C LEU A 140 5.80 -8.39 -3.09
N VAL A 141 6.84 -8.68 -2.30
CA VAL A 141 6.94 -9.84 -1.40
C VAL A 141 7.17 -9.38 0.04
N ASN A 142 6.87 -10.21 1.04
CA ASN A 142 7.29 -9.93 2.42
C ASN A 142 8.63 -10.60 2.74
N GLU A 143 8.77 -11.88 2.37
CA GLU A 143 9.91 -12.71 2.72
C GLU A 143 11.04 -12.64 1.68
N ILE A 144 12.28 -12.58 2.16
CA ILE A 144 13.48 -12.53 1.31
C ILE A 144 13.59 -13.80 0.47
N PHE A 145 13.32 -14.97 1.06
CA PHE A 145 13.34 -16.25 0.34
C PHE A 145 12.35 -16.26 -0.83
N HIS A 146 11.12 -15.77 -0.61
CA HIS A 146 10.12 -15.63 -1.68
C HIS A 146 10.60 -14.72 -2.80
N GLY A 147 11.19 -13.57 -2.44
CA GLY A 147 11.75 -12.62 -3.40
C GLY A 147 12.86 -13.21 -4.25
N LYS A 148 13.80 -13.94 -3.65
CA LYS A 148 14.87 -14.64 -4.37
C LYS A 148 14.33 -15.69 -5.33
N LYS A 149 13.40 -16.54 -4.88
CA LYS A 149 12.73 -17.55 -5.71
C LYS A 149 12.05 -16.93 -6.93
N LEU A 150 11.31 -15.83 -6.72
CA LEU A 150 10.66 -15.13 -7.82
C LEU A 150 11.66 -14.41 -8.74
N ALA A 151 12.75 -13.86 -8.21
CA ALA A 151 13.80 -13.21 -9.00
C ALA A 151 14.44 -14.17 -9.99
N GLU A 152 14.75 -15.39 -9.56
CA GLU A 152 15.29 -16.45 -10.43
C GLU A 152 14.28 -16.86 -11.51
N LEU A 153 13.01 -17.07 -11.14
CA LEU A 153 11.99 -17.53 -12.08
C LEU A 153 11.53 -16.47 -13.09
N ILE A 154 11.53 -15.19 -12.67
CA ILE A 154 11.10 -14.06 -13.49
C ILE A 154 12.29 -13.46 -14.26
N ASN A 155 13.52 -13.71 -13.81
CA ASN A 155 14.74 -13.06 -14.27
C ASN A 155 14.66 -11.53 -14.11
N ALA A 156 14.43 -11.08 -12.87
CA ALA A 156 14.30 -9.66 -12.53
C ALA A 156 15.10 -9.30 -11.26
N PRO A 157 15.63 -8.06 -11.15
CA PRO A 157 16.29 -7.59 -9.95
C PRO A 157 15.39 -7.66 -8.71
N PHE A 158 15.97 -8.00 -7.56
CA PHE A 158 15.28 -8.03 -6.28
C PHE A 158 15.97 -7.13 -5.26
N ILE A 159 15.23 -6.12 -4.77
CA ILE A 159 15.68 -5.24 -3.69
C ILE A 159 15.01 -5.59 -2.36
N HIS A 160 15.79 -5.63 -1.29
CA HIS A 160 15.32 -5.88 0.07
C HIS A 160 16.08 -5.01 1.09
N GLY A 161 15.75 -5.16 2.38
CA GLY A 161 16.30 -4.31 3.45
C GLY A 161 17.83 -4.32 3.57
N SER A 162 18.48 -5.41 3.14
CA SER A 162 19.95 -5.57 3.20
C SER A 162 20.64 -5.22 1.88
N THR A 163 19.89 -4.86 0.83
CA THR A 163 20.48 -4.41 -0.44
C THR A 163 21.29 -3.13 -0.19
N PRO A 164 22.56 -3.05 -0.63
CA PRO A 164 23.40 -1.87 -0.48
C PRO A 164 22.68 -0.60 -0.98
N ALA A 165 22.82 0.51 -0.24
CA ALA A 165 22.09 1.74 -0.54
C ALA A 165 22.34 2.27 -1.96
N LYS A 166 23.58 2.13 -2.47
CA LYS A 166 23.95 2.51 -3.83
C LYS A 166 23.24 1.64 -4.87
N GLU A 167 23.35 0.31 -4.75
CA GLU A 167 22.69 -0.65 -5.64
C GLU A 167 21.16 -0.46 -5.66
N ARG A 168 20.56 -0.28 -4.47
CA ARG A 168 19.12 0.02 -4.35
C ARG A 168 18.75 1.30 -5.08
N LYS A 169 19.53 2.39 -4.90
CA LYS A 169 19.28 3.67 -5.58
C LYS A 169 19.40 3.54 -7.09
N ASP A 170 20.44 2.86 -7.57
CA ASP A 170 20.71 2.67 -9.00
C ASP A 170 19.60 1.84 -9.65
N THR A 171 19.23 0.71 -9.05
CA THR A 171 18.13 -0.17 -9.52
C THR A 171 16.80 0.60 -9.58
N LEU A 172 16.48 1.38 -8.55
CA LEU A 172 15.27 2.20 -8.51
C LEU A 172 15.28 3.27 -9.60
N GLN A 173 16.43 3.89 -9.88
CA GLN A 173 16.56 4.87 -10.96
C GLN A 173 16.42 4.24 -12.35
N GLU A 174 16.99 3.06 -12.56
CA GLU A 174 16.85 2.31 -13.82
C GLU A 174 15.40 1.89 -14.07
N PHE A 175 14.70 1.44 -13.02
CA PHE A 175 13.27 1.18 -13.09
C PHE A 175 12.48 2.44 -13.41
N LYS A 176 12.69 3.56 -12.69
CA LYS A 176 12.02 4.85 -12.98
C LYS A 176 12.23 5.34 -14.41
N LYS A 177 13.39 5.06 -15.01
CA LYS A 177 13.73 5.45 -16.39
C LYS A 177 13.21 4.47 -17.46
N GLY A 178 12.54 3.38 -17.06
CA GLY A 178 12.07 2.34 -17.99
C GLY A 178 13.20 1.48 -18.58
N LYS A 179 14.41 1.51 -18.00
CA LYS A 179 15.50 0.60 -18.39
C LYS A 179 15.28 -0.81 -17.83
N LEU A 180 14.67 -0.87 -16.66
CA LEU A 180 14.18 -2.11 -16.04
C LEU A 180 12.67 -2.10 -16.09
N ASN A 181 12.10 -3.10 -16.77
CA ASN A 181 10.65 -3.27 -16.86
C ASN A 181 10.08 -3.99 -15.64
N THR A 182 10.84 -4.88 -15.00
CA THR A 182 10.34 -5.64 -13.85
C THR A 182 11.27 -5.46 -12.65
N LEU A 183 10.69 -5.14 -11.49
CA LEU A 183 11.39 -5.02 -10.22
C LEU A 183 10.65 -5.82 -9.16
N ILE A 184 11.38 -6.63 -8.39
CA ILE A 184 10.86 -7.29 -7.20
C ILE A 184 11.36 -6.52 -5.99
N ALA A 185 10.47 -6.22 -5.04
CA ALA A 185 10.83 -5.48 -3.84
C ALA A 185 10.20 -6.12 -2.60
N SER A 186 10.95 -6.17 -1.49
CA SER A 186 10.37 -6.57 -0.22
C SER A 186 9.58 -5.42 0.41
N SER A 187 8.41 -5.74 0.96
CA SER A 187 7.53 -4.79 1.64
C SER A 187 8.14 -4.21 2.91
N ILE A 188 9.26 -4.76 3.42
CA ILE A 188 10.00 -4.26 4.58
C ILE A 188 10.67 -2.89 4.30
N LEU A 189 10.69 -2.40 3.06
CA LEU A 189 11.19 -1.08 2.68
C LEU A 189 10.33 0.11 3.20
N LYS A 190 9.49 -0.07 4.23
CA LYS A 190 8.38 0.83 4.63
C LYS A 190 8.78 2.22 5.13
N GLN A 191 10.02 2.45 5.57
CA GLN A 191 10.43 3.77 6.07
C GLN A 191 11.56 4.33 5.20
N GLY A 192 11.22 5.33 4.39
CA GLY A 192 12.18 6.19 3.67
C GLY A 192 12.57 5.75 2.26
N VAL A 193 12.05 4.64 1.74
CA VAL A 193 12.29 4.22 0.35
C VAL A 193 11.07 4.53 -0.51
N ASP A 194 11.18 5.56 -1.36
CA ASP A 194 10.16 5.93 -2.34
C ASP A 194 10.11 4.87 -3.47
N LEU A 195 9.18 3.92 -3.34
CA LEU A 195 8.92 2.95 -4.40
C LEU A 195 8.44 3.68 -5.67
N PRO A 196 8.96 3.29 -6.83
CA PRO A 196 8.72 3.99 -8.07
C PRO A 196 7.28 3.75 -8.55
N GLU A 197 6.81 4.67 -9.39
CA GLU A 197 5.56 4.47 -10.12
C GLU A 197 5.69 3.29 -11.06
N ALA A 198 4.59 2.55 -11.23
CA ALA A 198 4.54 1.36 -12.08
C ALA A 198 3.23 1.35 -12.86
N GLU A 199 3.16 0.54 -13.90
CA GLU A 199 1.92 0.27 -14.65
C GLU A 199 1.17 -0.92 -14.05
N VAL A 200 1.92 -1.90 -13.55
CA VAL A 200 1.40 -3.13 -12.97
C VAL A 200 1.99 -3.35 -11.58
N LEU A 201 1.14 -3.58 -10.58
CA LEU A 201 1.53 -3.94 -9.22
C LEU A 201 1.11 -5.39 -8.94
N VAL A 202 2.06 -6.26 -8.64
CA VAL A 202 1.80 -7.67 -8.31
C VAL A 202 1.98 -7.91 -6.81
N LEU A 203 0.89 -8.25 -6.12
CA LEU A 203 0.83 -8.46 -4.68
C LEU A 203 1.17 -9.91 -4.30
N ALA A 204 2.41 -10.31 -4.57
CA ALA A 204 2.87 -11.67 -4.29
C ALA A 204 2.91 -12.00 -2.78
N HIS A 205 2.78 -11.02 -1.89
CA HIS A 205 2.84 -11.22 -0.44
C HIS A 205 1.53 -11.63 0.25
N GLY A 206 0.35 -11.51 -0.38
CA GLY A 206 -0.94 -11.80 0.30
C GLY A 206 -1.20 -10.96 1.57
N GLY A 207 -2.03 -11.42 2.51
CA GLY A 207 -2.20 -10.75 3.82
C GLY A 207 -3.26 -9.63 3.89
N SER A 208 -3.38 -9.02 5.07
CA SER A 208 -4.46 -8.07 5.45
C SER A 208 -4.06 -6.60 5.62
N GLY A 209 -2.85 -6.20 5.23
CA GLY A 209 -2.38 -4.81 5.38
C GLY A 209 -3.09 -3.83 4.44
N LEU A 210 -4.37 -3.51 4.69
CA LEU A 210 -5.24 -2.74 3.79
C LEU A 210 -4.77 -1.30 3.58
N VAL A 211 -4.30 -0.62 4.63
CA VAL A 211 -3.80 0.77 4.54
C VAL A 211 -2.54 0.81 3.66
N GLU A 212 -1.59 -0.09 3.95
CA GLU A 212 -0.36 -0.22 3.18
C GLU A 212 -0.62 -0.61 1.73
N LEU A 213 -1.60 -1.50 1.50
CA LEU A 213 -2.07 -1.86 0.17
C LEU A 213 -2.54 -0.63 -0.61
N MET A 214 -3.36 0.24 -0.02
CA MET A 214 -3.85 1.43 -0.71
C MET A 214 -2.73 2.42 -1.06
N GLN A 215 -1.76 2.60 -0.16
CA GLN A 215 -0.58 3.42 -0.44
C GLN A 215 0.22 2.88 -1.64
N LYS A 216 0.35 1.55 -1.75
CA LYS A 216 1.00 0.87 -2.88
C LYS A 216 0.18 1.01 -4.17
N VAL A 217 -1.14 0.82 -4.11
CA VAL A 217 -2.02 0.96 -5.27
C VAL A 217 -2.02 2.40 -5.81
N GLY A 218 -1.87 3.41 -4.95
CA GLY A 218 -1.68 4.80 -5.38
C GLY A 218 -0.54 4.99 -6.39
N ARG A 219 0.49 4.13 -6.35
CA ARG A 219 1.65 4.18 -7.26
C ARG A 219 1.35 3.69 -8.67
N VAL A 220 0.32 2.86 -8.86
CA VAL A 220 -0.16 2.48 -10.19
C VAL A 220 -1.29 3.37 -10.71
N ARG A 221 -1.81 4.27 -9.89
CA ARG A 221 -2.90 5.18 -10.28
C ARG A 221 -2.44 6.49 -10.90
N ARG A 222 -1.14 6.79 -10.86
CA ARG A 222 -0.64 8.03 -11.43
C ARG A 222 -0.64 7.95 -12.97
N PRO A 223 -1.17 8.99 -13.66
CA PRO A 223 -1.11 9.08 -15.11
C PRO A 223 0.33 9.15 -15.62
N SER A 224 0.61 8.45 -16.72
CA SER A 224 1.85 8.56 -17.48
C SER A 224 1.52 8.42 -18.98
N PRO A 225 2.38 8.92 -19.89
CA PRO A 225 2.09 8.86 -21.33
C PRO A 225 1.77 7.44 -21.79
N GLY A 226 0.61 7.25 -22.44
CA GLY A 226 0.14 5.95 -22.94
C GLY A 226 -0.55 5.05 -21.90
N LYS A 227 -0.50 5.40 -20.61
CA LYS A 227 -1.12 4.62 -19.54
C LYS A 227 -2.55 5.06 -19.29
N MET A 228 -3.49 4.16 -19.56
CA MET A 228 -4.93 4.42 -19.43
C MET A 228 -5.54 3.84 -18.14
N VAL A 229 -4.90 2.81 -17.57
CA VAL A 229 -5.40 2.07 -16.42
C VAL A 229 -4.23 1.61 -15.55
N GLY A 230 -4.38 1.68 -14.23
CA GLY A 230 -3.49 1.02 -13.29
C GLY A 230 -3.90 -0.44 -13.11
N ILE A 231 -2.95 -1.38 -13.19
CA ILE A 231 -3.25 -2.80 -13.03
C ILE A 231 -2.71 -3.27 -11.68
N VAL A 232 -3.57 -3.94 -10.92
CA VAL A 232 -3.21 -4.61 -9.67
C VAL A 232 -3.46 -6.10 -9.86
N VAL A 233 -2.42 -6.92 -9.76
CA VAL A 233 -2.54 -8.38 -9.71
C VAL A 233 -2.59 -8.79 -8.24
N ASP A 234 -3.67 -9.45 -7.85
CA ASP A 234 -3.87 -9.99 -6.51
C ASP A 234 -4.28 -11.47 -6.57
N PHE A 235 -4.19 -12.16 -5.44
CA PHE A 235 -4.46 -13.58 -5.31
C PHE A 235 -5.60 -13.80 -4.30
N TYR A 236 -6.59 -14.60 -4.70
CA TYR A 236 -7.64 -15.06 -3.81
C TYR A 236 -7.23 -16.42 -3.25
N ASP A 237 -6.58 -16.38 -2.09
CA ASP A 237 -6.08 -17.55 -1.38
C ASP A 237 -7.20 -18.12 -0.51
N ALA A 238 -7.59 -19.38 -0.71
CA ALA A 238 -8.62 -20.07 0.10
C ALA A 238 -8.32 -21.56 0.32
N ILE A 239 -8.54 -22.05 1.54
CA ILE A 239 -8.38 -23.44 1.95
C ILE A 239 -9.66 -24.22 1.59
N LYS A 240 -9.51 -25.37 0.91
CA LYS A 240 -10.63 -26.26 0.54
C LYS A 240 -10.56 -27.61 1.27
N PRO A 241 -11.66 -28.12 1.87
CA PRO A 241 -13.00 -27.51 1.91
C PRO A 241 -13.04 -26.24 2.76
N ASP A 242 -14.02 -25.38 2.49
CA ASP A 242 -14.19 -24.11 3.18
C ASP A 242 -14.40 -24.35 4.69
N THR A 243 -13.62 -23.67 5.51
CA THR A 243 -13.74 -23.68 6.97
C THR A 243 -13.92 -22.26 7.50
N ASP A 244 -14.63 -22.11 8.61
CA ASP A 244 -14.85 -20.78 9.22
C ASP A 244 -13.56 -20.11 9.70
N ASP A 245 -12.55 -20.93 10.05
CA ASP A 245 -11.23 -20.49 10.50
C ASP A 245 -10.23 -20.24 9.35
N ASP A 246 -10.68 -20.18 8.09
CA ASP A 246 -9.81 -19.89 6.95
C ASP A 246 -9.35 -18.42 6.93
N ILE A 247 -8.17 -18.20 7.51
CA ILE A 247 -7.53 -16.89 7.57
C ILE A 247 -7.21 -16.33 6.18
N PHE A 248 -6.85 -17.15 5.19
CA PHE A 248 -6.49 -16.64 3.86
C PHE A 248 -7.71 -16.16 3.10
N ARG A 249 -8.82 -16.91 3.18
CA ARG A 249 -10.10 -16.47 2.63
C ARG A 249 -10.57 -15.19 3.28
N ALA A 250 -10.55 -15.12 4.61
CA ALA A 250 -10.94 -13.90 5.34
C ALA A 250 -10.09 -12.68 4.95
N GLN A 251 -8.79 -12.86 4.73
CA GLN A 251 -7.91 -11.78 4.23
C GLN A 251 -8.26 -11.38 2.80
N SER A 252 -8.51 -12.34 1.91
CA SER A 252 -8.85 -12.10 0.51
C SER A 252 -10.20 -11.41 0.37
N ASP A 253 -11.20 -11.80 1.16
CA ASP A 253 -12.52 -11.16 1.18
C ASP A 253 -12.44 -9.71 1.66
N LYS A 254 -11.61 -9.42 2.68
CA LYS A 254 -11.34 -8.04 3.13
C LYS A 254 -10.74 -7.18 2.01
N ARG A 255 -9.79 -7.70 1.23
CA ARG A 255 -9.20 -6.99 0.08
C ARG A 255 -10.24 -6.74 -1.01
N ILE A 256 -11.06 -7.74 -1.34
CA ILE A 256 -12.15 -7.59 -2.33
C ILE A 256 -13.16 -6.55 -1.88
N ALA A 257 -13.56 -6.54 -0.60
CA ALA A 257 -14.48 -5.55 -0.06
C ALA A 257 -13.91 -4.12 -0.22
N LEU A 258 -12.63 -3.93 0.10
CA LEU A 258 -11.92 -2.66 -0.10
C LEU A 258 -11.90 -2.24 -1.59
N TYR A 259 -11.58 -3.15 -2.50
CA TYR A 259 -11.58 -2.84 -3.94
C TYR A 259 -12.96 -2.42 -4.43
N ARG A 260 -14.03 -3.08 -3.97
CA ARG A 260 -15.41 -2.70 -4.29
C ARG A 260 -15.76 -1.32 -3.73
N GLN A 261 -15.38 -1.05 -2.48
CA GLN A 261 -15.59 0.27 -1.86
C GLN A 261 -14.91 1.39 -2.66
N LYS A 262 -13.70 1.13 -3.16
CA LYS A 262 -12.93 2.07 -4.00
C LYS A 262 -13.41 2.13 -5.46
N GLY A 263 -14.38 1.30 -5.85
CA GLY A 263 -14.91 1.25 -7.21
C GLY A 263 -13.95 0.68 -8.24
N PHE A 264 -12.99 -0.16 -7.82
CA PHE A 264 -12.06 -0.81 -8.73
C PHE A 264 -12.74 -1.94 -9.50
N GLN A 265 -12.36 -2.12 -10.77
CA GLN A 265 -12.89 -3.19 -11.59
C GLN A 265 -12.16 -4.49 -11.28
N ILE A 266 -12.85 -5.47 -10.69
CA ILE A 266 -12.26 -6.77 -10.36
C ILE A 266 -12.54 -7.77 -11.50
N ILE A 267 -11.47 -8.29 -12.10
CA ILE A 267 -11.50 -9.31 -13.16
C ILE A 267 -10.93 -10.60 -12.61
N ARG A 268 -11.71 -11.69 -12.71
CA ARG A 268 -11.22 -13.02 -12.36
C ARG A 268 -10.28 -13.53 -13.45
N LYS A 269 -9.09 -14.00 -13.06
CA LYS A 269 -8.10 -14.62 -13.94
C LYS A 269 -7.86 -16.07 -13.51
N GLY A 270 -7.69 -16.96 -14.49
CA GLY A 270 -7.32 -18.35 -14.24
C GLY A 270 -8.48 -19.29 -13.90
N SER A 271 -9.68 -19.05 -14.45
CA SER A 271 -10.60 -20.16 -14.75
C SER A 271 -10.00 -20.92 -15.93
N ASP A 272 -9.01 -21.76 -15.65
CA ASP A 272 -8.62 -22.80 -16.60
C ASP A 272 -9.84 -23.73 -16.69
N ASN A 273 -10.58 -23.61 -17.80
CA ASN A 273 -11.42 -24.69 -18.33
C ASN A 273 -10.48 -25.86 -18.61
N HIS A 274 -10.29 -26.75 -17.63
CA HIS A 274 -9.87 -28.13 -17.82
C HIS A 274 -10.42 -28.98 -16.69
#